data_AF-A0A3L7U9V9-F1
#
_entry.id   AF-A0A3L7U9V9-F1
#
_cell.length_a   1.000
_cell.length_b   1.000
_cell.length_c   1.000
_cell.angle_alpha   90.00
_cell.angle_beta   90.00
_cell.angle_gamma   90.00
#
_symmetry.space_group_name_H-M   'P 1'
#
loop_
_entity.id
_entity.type
_entity.pdbx_description
1 polymer ?
#
loop_
_entity_poly.entity_id
_entity_poly.type
_entity_poly.pdbx_seq_one_letter_code
_entity_poly.pdbx_strand_id
1 'polypeptide(L)' 'MPAIRRAIVAGNWKMNLDCDQAESLARSVAERLAEAGTAEIVLCPPAVY' A
#
# COMPACT_ATOMS: atom_id res chain seq x y z
N MET A 1 18.79 8.47 -23.44
CA MET A 1 17.63 7.58 -23.17
C MET A 1 16.87 8.18 -22.00
N PRO A 2 15.55 8.41 -22.08
CA PRO A 2 14.81 8.96 -20.94
C PRO A 2 14.93 8.03 -19.73
N ALA A 3 15.06 8.59 -18.53
CA ALA A 3 15.11 7.82 -17.30
C ALA A 3 13.80 7.03 -17.12
N ILE A 4 13.89 5.77 -16.70
CA ILE A 4 12.73 4.94 -16.38
C ILE A 4 12.12 5.48 -15.09
N ARG A 5 10.83 5.85 -15.15
CA ARG A 5 10.09 6.28 -13.96
C ARG A 5 9.85 5.07 -13.06
N ARG A 6 9.99 5.26 -11.75
CA ARG A 6 9.57 4.26 -10.76
C ARG A 6 8.05 4.08 -10.83
N ALA A 7 7.59 2.84 -10.93
CA ALA A 7 6.17 2.53 -10.88
C ALA A 7 5.62 2.74 -9.46
N ILE A 8 4.37 3.18 -9.36
CA ILE A 8 3.67 3.36 -8.07
C ILE A 8 2.38 2.56 -8.12
N VAL A 9 2.12 1.80 -7.06
CA VAL A 9 0.84 1.11 -6.81
C VAL A 9 0.25 1.67 -5.52
N ALA A 10 -0.89 2.35 -5.62
CA ALA A 10 -1.56 2.98 -4.49
C ALA A 10 -2.91 2.29 -4.20
N GLY A 11 -3.04 1.74 -3.00
CA GLY A 11 -4.26 1.13 -2.49
C GLY A 11 -5.09 2.13 -1.70
N ASN A 12 -6.08 2.76 -2.33
CA ASN A 12 -7.03 3.63 -1.65
C ASN A 12 -8.14 2.81 -0.98
N TRP A 13 -8.14 2.78 0.36
CA TRP A 13 -9.10 2.02 1.16
C TRP A 13 -10.47 2.69 1.21
N LYS A 14 -10.57 3.96 0.82
CA LYS A 14 -11.78 4.80 0.91
C LYS A 14 -12.26 4.84 2.37
N MET A 15 -13.57 4.67 2.61
CA MET A 15 -14.17 4.54 3.93
C MET A 15 -14.52 3.09 4.22
N ASN A 16 -13.50 2.23 4.29
CA ASN A 16 -13.64 0.82 4.65
C ASN A 16 -12.66 0.44 5.76
N LEU A 17 -12.92 -0.73 6.35
CA LEU A 17 -12.17 -1.38 7.42
C LEU A 17 -12.40 -0.75 8.80
N ASP A 18 -12.46 -1.61 9.80
CA ASP A 18 -12.23 -1.24 11.20
C ASP A 18 -10.71 -1.22 11.52
N CYS A 19 -10.35 -0.87 12.76
CA CYS A 19 -8.95 -0.78 13.20
C CYS A 19 -8.20 -2.12 13.07
N ASP A 20 -8.83 -3.23 13.46
CA ASP A 20 -8.19 -4.54 13.45
C ASP A 20 -7.96 -5.02 12.01
N GLN A 21 -8.94 -4.78 11.13
CA GLN A 21 -8.84 -5.08 9.70
C GLN A 21 -7.77 -4.21 9.01
N ALA A 22 -7.68 -2.93 9.37
CA ALA A 22 -6.67 -2.00 8.87
C ALA A 22 -5.25 -2.47 9.24
N GLU A 23 -5.02 -2.84 10.50
CA GLU A 23 -3.73 -3.35 10.98
C GLU A 23 -3.36 -4.67 10.28
N SER A 24 -4.32 -5.61 10.21
CA SER A 24 -4.13 -6.90 9.55
C SER A 24 -3.75 -6.73 8.07
N LEU A 25 -4.45 -5.85 7.36
CA LEU A 25 -4.16 -5.57 5.96
C LEU A 25 -2.77 -4.93 5.79
N ALA A 26 -2.46 -3.88 6.56
CA ALA A 26 -1.17 -3.22 6.50
C ALA A 26 0.00 -4.18 6.79
N ARG A 27 -0.15 -5.05 7.81
CA ARG A 27 0.85 -6.09 8.14
C ARG A 27 1.03 -7.07 6.97
N SER A 28 -0.07 -7.57 6.41
CA SER A 28 0.00 -8.52 5.29
C SER A 28 0.68 -7.94 4.05
N VAL A 29 0.50 -6.63 3.78
CA VAL A 29 1.19 -5.92 2.70
C VAL A 29 2.67 -5.76 3.02
N ALA A 30 3.03 -5.39 4.25
CA ALA A 30 4.42 -5.21 4.67
C ALA A 30 5.22 -6.52 4.59
N GLU A 31 4.62 -7.64 5.02
CA GLU A 31 5.24 -8.98 4.94
C GLU A 31 5.56 -9.40 3.50
N ARG A 32 4.79 -8.92 2.53
CA ARG A 32 4.93 -9.25 1.10
C ARG A 32 5.58 -8.14 0.27
N LEU A 33 6.11 -7.09 0.91
CA LEU A 33 6.67 -5.94 0.18
C LEU A 33 7.80 -6.33 -0.78
N ALA A 34 8.58 -7.36 -0.45
CA ALA A 34 9.63 -7.88 -1.32
C ALA A 34 9.11 -8.40 -2.68
N GLU A 35 7.83 -8.78 -2.79
CA GLU A 35 7.20 -9.23 -4.02
C GLU A 35 6.90 -8.06 -4.99
N ALA A 36 6.92 -6.81 -4.52
CA ALA A 36 6.63 -5.62 -5.32
C ALA A 36 7.76 -5.22 -6.30
N GLY A 37 8.93 -5.88 -6.23
CA GLY A 37 10.07 -5.58 -7.08
C GLY A 37 10.57 -4.14 -6.90
N THR A 38 10.50 -3.33 -7.95
CA THR A 38 10.94 -1.92 -7.93
C THR A 38 9.78 -0.93 -7.77
N ALA A 39 8.54 -1.42 -7.68
CA ALA A 39 7.37 -0.56 -7.52
C ALA A 39 7.32 0.02 -6.10
N GLU A 40 6.96 1.28 -6.01
CA GLU A 40 6.60 1.93 -4.75
C GLU A 40 5.16 1.56 -4.39
N ILE A 41 4.96 1.07 -3.17
CA ILE A 41 3.66 0.68 -2.66
C ILE A 41 3.19 1.73 -1.67
N VAL A 42 1.96 2.22 -1.87
CA VAL A 42 1.32 3.24 -1.01
C VAL A 42 -0.02 2.69 -0.52
N LEU A 43 -0.28 2.81 0.78
CA LEU A 43 -1.57 2.52 1.39
C LEU A 43 -2.23 3.84 1.78
N CYS A 44 -3.48 4.05 1.38
CA CYS A 44 -4.25 5.25 1.72
C CYS A 44 -5.46 4.87 2.57
N PRO A 45 -5.31 4.76 3.90
CA PRO A 45 -6.41 4.48 4.83
C PRO A 45 -7.41 5.66 4.92
N PRO A 46 -8.63 5.41 5.45
CA PRO A 46 -9.47 6.48 5.99
C PRO A 46 -8.67 7.36 6.97
N ALA A 47 -8.92 8.67 6.97
CA ALA A 47 -8.16 9.63 7.78
C ALA A 47 -8.24 9.45 9.31
N VAL A 48 -9.10 8.56 9.79
CA VAL A 48 -9.25 8.23 11.22
C VAL A 48 -8.24 7.19 11.71
N TYR A 49 -7.47 6.58 10.80
CA TYR A 49 -6.45 5.57 11.09
C TYR A 49 -5.04 6.07 10.77
#